data_AF-A0A1C4YLR9-F1
#
_entry.id   AF-A0A1C4YLR9-F1
#
_cell.length_a   1.000
_cell.length_b   1.000
_cell.length_c   1.000
_cell.angle_alpha   90.00
_cell.angle_beta   90.00
_cell.angle_gamma   90.00
#
_symmetry.space_group_name_H-M   'P 1'
#
loop_
_entity.id
_entity.type
_entity.pdbx_description
1 polymer ?
#
loop_
_entity_poly.entity_id
_entity_poly.type
_entity_poly.pdbx_seq_one_letter_code
_entity_poly.pdbx_strand_id
1 'polypeptide(L)'
;MTVHSEAGTILAINGSERVGGNTDHAIAYAGRLIAERGAVLRTIQLREHRISPCSPCGDCNSRTVPCQVDDDVPALVEQMTRADGLIYAAPVHGFGLAHLMQVFIERAGVGYLRFTRPLADKVGGTIVTGRRYSDSSVHNQIVNNLLLNRMILVGSGFPVLLRNTTGTPGLHDAEGVDALERMVHRMLDMVQLLKQHQRVDGDPVLPRRDRNERVPRPRRNDSAPTRGDIENVH
;
A
#
# COMPACT_ATOMS: atom_id res chain seq x y z
N MET A 1 -22.05 -2.81 9.29
CA MET A 1 -21.32 -2.13 10.38
C MET A 1 -19.85 -2.49 10.28
N THR A 2 -18.99 -1.55 9.90
CA THR A 2 -17.54 -1.75 9.90
C THR A 2 -17.03 -1.68 11.34
N VAL A 3 -16.58 -2.82 11.87
CA VAL A 3 -15.88 -2.90 13.15
C VAL A 3 -14.52 -2.21 12.97
N HIS A 4 -14.38 -1.01 13.53
CA HIS A 4 -13.08 -0.34 13.65
C HIS A 4 -12.40 -0.91 14.90
N SER A 5 -11.29 -1.62 14.73
CA SER A 5 -10.46 -2.05 15.86
C SER A 5 -9.65 -0.85 16.37
N GLU A 6 -9.65 -0.65 17.69
CA GLU A 6 -8.80 0.35 18.33
C GLU A 6 -7.31 0.08 18.10
N ALA A 7 -6.91 -1.19 18.03
CA ALA A 7 -5.53 -1.61 17.77
C ALA A 7 -5.12 -1.46 16.28
N GLY A 8 -6.08 -1.20 15.39
CA GLY A 8 -5.85 -0.90 13.98
C GLY A 8 -6.35 -1.98 13.03
N THR A 9 -6.54 -1.59 11.78
CA THR A 9 -6.98 -2.47 10.68
C THR A 9 -5.94 -2.50 9.57
N ILE A 10 -5.43 -3.69 9.27
CA ILE A 10 -4.54 -3.95 8.15
C ILE A 10 -5.34 -4.60 7.02
N LEU A 11 -5.08 -4.21 5.77
CA LEU A 11 -5.67 -4.82 4.59
C LEU A 11 -4.58 -5.49 3.75
N ALA A 12 -4.63 -6.81 3.63
CA ALA A 12 -3.82 -7.55 2.67
C ALA A 12 -4.50 -7.56 1.30
N ILE A 13 -3.73 -7.27 0.26
CA ILE A 13 -4.16 -7.37 -1.14
C ILE A 13 -3.42 -8.56 -1.72
N ASN A 14 -4.15 -9.64 -1.98
CA ASN A 14 -3.59 -10.87 -2.50
C ASN A 14 -3.67 -10.91 -4.02
N GLY A 15 -2.50 -10.85 -4.66
CA GLY A 15 -2.33 -10.94 -6.10
C GLY A 15 -2.10 -12.35 -6.64
N SER A 16 -2.22 -13.39 -5.81
CA SER A 16 -2.13 -14.77 -6.28
C SER A 16 -3.47 -15.24 -6.84
N GLU A 17 -3.42 -15.86 -8.03
CA GLU A 17 -4.53 -16.58 -8.64
C GLU A 17 -4.81 -17.93 -7.96
N ARG A 18 -3.85 -18.46 -7.18
CA ARG A 18 -3.93 -19.80 -6.60
C ARG A 18 -4.51 -19.79 -5.19
N VAL A 19 -5.71 -20.34 -5.04
CA VAL A 19 -6.31 -20.65 -3.73
C VAL A 19 -5.45 -21.67 -2.98
N GLY A 20 -5.19 -21.40 -1.70
CA GLY A 20 -4.36 -22.25 -0.83
C GLY A 20 -2.89 -22.28 -1.24
N GLY A 21 -2.42 -21.28 -2.00
CA GLY A 21 -1.01 -21.14 -2.38
C GLY A 21 -0.13 -20.57 -1.26
N ASN A 22 1.18 -20.46 -1.52
CA ASN A 22 2.13 -19.89 -0.54
C ASN A 22 1.74 -18.47 -0.11
N THR A 23 1.18 -17.66 -1.00
CA THR A 23 0.73 -16.29 -0.69
C THR A 23 -0.45 -16.31 0.30
N ASP A 24 -1.42 -17.21 0.13
CA ASP A 24 -2.53 -17.41 1.08
C ASP A 24 -1.98 -17.81 2.47
N HIS A 25 -1.01 -18.75 2.52
CA HIS A 25 -0.36 -19.15 3.76
C HIS A 25 0.41 -18.02 4.44
N ALA A 26 1.12 -17.18 3.67
CA ALA A 26 1.85 -16.04 4.20
C ALA A 26 0.90 -14.99 4.80
N ILE A 27 -0.20 -14.68 4.11
CA ILE A 27 -1.23 -13.77 4.61
C ILE A 27 -1.90 -14.35 5.87
N ALA A 28 -2.19 -15.64 5.89
CA ALA A 28 -2.74 -16.30 7.07
C ALA A 28 -1.78 -16.24 8.27
N TYR A 29 -0.47 -16.41 8.05
CA TYR A 29 0.54 -16.22 9.09
C TYR A 29 0.55 -14.79 9.63
N ALA A 30 0.60 -13.79 8.74
CA ALA A 30 0.49 -12.39 9.12
C ALA A 30 -0.80 -12.11 9.91
N GLY A 31 -1.92 -12.71 9.52
CA GLY A 31 -3.20 -12.58 10.20
C GLY A 31 -3.17 -13.07 11.64
N ARG A 32 -2.47 -14.17 11.92
CA ARG A 32 -2.28 -14.67 13.30
C ARG A 32 -1.50 -13.66 14.15
N LEU A 33 -0.36 -13.19 13.66
CA LEU A 33 0.49 -12.20 14.34
C LEU A 33 -0.26 -10.87 14.60
N ILE A 34 -1.07 -10.43 13.64
CA ILE A 34 -1.90 -9.22 13.76
C ILE A 34 -2.99 -9.42 14.83
N ALA A 35 -3.66 -10.57 14.83
CA ALA A 35 -4.71 -10.88 15.81
C ALA A 35 -4.16 -11.03 17.23
N GLU A 36 -2.94 -11.58 17.40
CA GLU A 36 -2.26 -11.68 18.70
C GLU A 36 -2.02 -10.31 19.37
N ARG A 37 -1.95 -9.24 18.56
CA ARG A 37 -1.85 -7.85 19.03
C ARG A 37 -3.19 -7.10 19.08
N GLY A 38 -4.31 -7.81 18.94
CA GLY A 38 -5.67 -7.25 18.99
C GLY A 38 -6.09 -6.44 17.76
N ALA A 39 -5.23 -6.36 16.74
CA ALA A 39 -5.52 -5.70 15.47
C ALA A 39 -6.29 -6.66 14.54
N VAL A 40 -6.88 -6.11 13.48
CA VAL A 40 -7.68 -6.89 12.51
C VAL A 40 -6.98 -6.91 11.17
N LEU A 41 -6.80 -8.11 10.60
CA LEU A 41 -6.46 -8.29 9.20
C LEU A 41 -7.71 -8.54 8.37
N ARG A 42 -7.89 -7.76 7.30
CA ARG A 42 -8.81 -8.06 6.20
C ARG A 42 -8.02 -8.46 4.97
N THR A 43 -8.62 -9.22 4.07
CA THR A 43 -7.95 -9.64 2.83
C THR A 43 -8.86 -9.41 1.64
N ILE A 44 -8.33 -8.77 0.60
CA ILE A 44 -8.88 -8.75 -0.74
C ILE A 44 -8.20 -9.86 -1.53
N GLN A 45 -8.99 -10.77 -2.07
CA GLN A 45 -8.53 -11.79 -3.00
C GLN A 45 -8.73 -11.27 -4.42
N LEU A 46 -7.69 -10.73 -5.08
CA LEU A 46 -7.88 -10.09 -6.40
C LEU A 46 -8.47 -11.03 -7.45
N ARG A 47 -8.26 -12.34 -7.30
CA ARG A 47 -8.84 -13.40 -8.13
C ARG A 47 -10.38 -13.51 -8.04
N GLU A 48 -11.01 -12.91 -7.04
CA GLU A 48 -12.46 -12.91 -6.83
C GLU A 48 -13.14 -11.64 -7.37
N HIS A 49 -12.37 -10.76 -8.01
CA HIS A 49 -12.84 -9.46 -8.49
C HIS A 49 -12.64 -9.29 -9.99
N ARG A 50 -13.60 -8.62 -10.64
CA ARG A 50 -13.46 -8.18 -12.02
C ARG A 50 -12.56 -6.95 -12.04
N ILE A 51 -11.36 -7.11 -12.59
CA ILE A 51 -10.38 -6.02 -12.76
C ILE A 51 -10.00 -5.97 -14.23
N SER A 52 -10.53 -4.97 -14.93
CA SER A 52 -10.27 -4.83 -16.36
C SER A 52 -8.85 -4.27 -16.58
N PRO A 53 -8.11 -4.72 -17.61
CA PRO A 53 -6.86 -4.07 -18.01
C PRO A 53 -7.05 -2.58 -18.32
N CYS A 54 -5.99 -1.80 -18.16
CA CYS A 54 -6.03 -0.37 -18.48
C CYS A 54 -6.24 -0.16 -20.00
N SER A 55 -7.18 0.71 -20.38
CA SER A 55 -7.49 1.03 -21.78
C SER A 55 -6.53 2.10 -22.34
N PRO A 56 -6.35 2.21 -23.67
CA PRO A 56 -5.38 3.14 -24.30
C PRO A 56 -5.78 4.62 -24.24
N CYS A 57 -6.82 4.98 -23.48
CA CYS A 57 -7.43 6.31 -23.46
C CYS A 57 -6.45 7.45 -23.14
N GLY A 58 -5.48 7.24 -22.24
CA GLY A 58 -4.47 8.23 -21.84
C GLY A 58 -5.00 9.49 -21.13
N ASP A 59 -6.32 9.66 -21.04
CA ASP A 59 -7.02 10.84 -20.52
C ASP A 59 -6.79 11.10 -19.02
N CYS A 60 -6.34 10.08 -18.27
CA CYS A 60 -5.94 10.19 -16.87
C CYS A 60 -4.84 11.25 -16.64
N ASN A 61 -4.11 11.62 -17.69
CA ASN A 61 -3.09 12.66 -17.66
C ASN A 61 -3.65 14.08 -17.73
N SER A 62 -4.91 14.28 -18.13
CA SER A 62 -5.54 15.61 -18.24
C SER A 62 -6.80 15.74 -17.40
N ARG A 63 -7.61 14.68 -17.26
CA ARG A 63 -8.84 14.72 -16.46
C ARG A 63 -8.56 14.92 -14.97
N THR A 64 -9.59 15.37 -14.25
CA THR A 64 -9.55 15.66 -12.81
C THR A 64 -10.33 14.64 -11.96
N VAL A 65 -11.02 13.70 -12.60
CA VAL A 65 -11.90 12.70 -11.98
C VAL A 65 -11.34 11.28 -12.13
N PRO A 66 -11.70 10.35 -11.21
CA PRO A 66 -11.32 8.94 -11.31
C PRO A 66 -11.84 8.24 -12.59
N CYS A 67 -11.23 7.11 -12.91
CA CYS A 67 -11.61 6.28 -14.05
C CYS A 67 -13.05 5.76 -13.95
N GLN A 68 -13.74 5.73 -15.09
CA GLN A 68 -15.16 5.35 -15.21
C GLN A 68 -15.37 3.96 -15.85
N VAL A 69 -14.31 3.15 -15.94
CA VAL A 69 -14.45 1.75 -16.36
C VAL A 69 -15.27 1.02 -15.29
N ASP A 70 -16.28 0.28 -15.74
CA ASP A 70 -17.16 -0.51 -14.89
C ASP A 70 -16.49 -1.82 -14.47
N ASP A 71 -15.77 -1.77 -13.36
CA ASP A 71 -15.09 -2.90 -12.73
C ASP A 71 -15.04 -2.71 -11.19
N ASP A 72 -14.46 -3.66 -10.46
CA ASP A 72 -14.50 -3.65 -9.00
C ASP A 72 -13.44 -2.72 -8.38
N VAL A 73 -12.51 -2.16 -9.17
CA VAL A 73 -11.38 -1.37 -8.67
C VAL A 73 -11.80 -0.19 -7.79
N PRO A 74 -12.86 0.60 -8.09
CA PRO A 74 -13.32 1.67 -7.22
C PRO A 74 -13.61 1.18 -5.80
N ALA A 75 -14.31 0.05 -5.65
CA ALA A 75 -14.66 -0.52 -4.35
C ALA A 75 -13.43 -1.04 -3.61
N LEU A 76 -12.47 -1.63 -4.31
CA LEU A 76 -11.20 -2.08 -3.72
C LEU A 76 -10.38 -0.89 -3.19
N VAL A 77 -10.27 0.19 -3.96
CA VAL A 77 -9.58 1.43 -3.55
C VAL A 77 -10.24 2.08 -2.33
N GLU A 78 -11.56 2.03 -2.26
CA GLU A 78 -12.31 2.53 -1.10
C GLU A 78 -11.98 1.73 0.17
N GLN A 79 -11.88 0.40 0.07
CA GLN A 79 -11.44 -0.46 1.18
C GLN A 79 -10.00 -0.14 1.60
N MET A 80 -9.08 0.08 0.65
CA MET A 80 -7.70 0.49 0.95
C MET A 80 -7.65 1.83 1.69
N THR A 81 -8.53 2.77 1.33
CA THR A 81 -8.58 4.10 1.96
C THR A 81 -9.04 4.03 3.41
N ARG A 82 -9.86 3.03 3.78
CA ARG A 82 -10.36 2.83 5.15
C ARG A 82 -9.39 2.10 6.08
N ALA A 83 -8.40 1.39 5.55
CA ALA A 83 -7.43 0.64 6.36
C ALA A 83 -6.35 1.57 6.97
N ASP A 84 -5.80 1.21 8.12
CA ASP A 84 -4.68 1.94 8.74
C ASP A 84 -3.33 1.57 8.09
N GLY A 85 -3.22 0.33 7.60
CA GLY A 85 -2.06 -0.14 6.84
C GLY A 85 -2.42 -1.14 5.76
N LEU A 86 -1.55 -1.29 4.76
CA LEU A 86 -1.73 -2.21 3.63
C LEU A 86 -0.55 -3.16 3.51
N ILE A 87 -0.85 -4.41 3.16
CA ILE A 87 0.13 -5.42 2.75
C ILE A 87 -0.16 -5.79 1.30
N TYR A 88 0.78 -5.54 0.40
CA TYR A 88 0.72 -6.07 -0.96
C TYR A 88 1.39 -7.43 -0.99
N ALA A 89 0.63 -8.49 -1.27
CA ALA A 89 1.14 -9.85 -1.29
C ALA A 89 1.01 -10.43 -2.71
N ALA A 90 2.12 -10.80 -3.34
CA ALA A 90 2.10 -11.27 -4.72
C ALA A 90 3.13 -12.37 -4.99
N PRO A 91 2.80 -13.35 -5.85
CA PRO A 91 3.78 -14.31 -6.32
C PRO A 91 4.64 -13.76 -7.48
N VAL A 92 5.80 -14.37 -7.68
CA VAL A 92 6.63 -14.18 -8.87
C VAL A 92 6.16 -15.10 -10.00
N HIS A 93 5.80 -14.53 -11.15
CA HIS A 93 5.39 -15.24 -12.36
C HIS A 93 6.23 -14.78 -13.55
N GLY A 94 6.84 -15.73 -14.28
CA GLY A 94 7.61 -15.40 -15.48
C GLY A 94 8.73 -14.37 -15.24
N PHE A 95 9.44 -14.47 -14.10
CA PHE A 95 10.46 -13.50 -13.65
C PHE A 95 9.94 -12.08 -13.34
N GLY A 96 8.62 -11.89 -13.25
CA GLY A 96 7.99 -10.61 -12.93
C GLY A 96 6.85 -10.72 -11.93
N LEU A 97 6.18 -9.59 -11.70
CA LEU A 97 5.02 -9.50 -10.82
C LEU A 97 3.84 -10.24 -11.45
N ALA A 98 3.10 -11.02 -10.64
CA ALA A 98 1.91 -11.71 -11.11
C ALA A 98 0.88 -10.77 -11.75
N HIS A 99 0.30 -11.21 -12.86
CA HIS A 99 -0.57 -10.41 -13.71
C HIS A 99 -1.75 -9.77 -12.95
N LEU A 100 -2.41 -10.49 -12.02
CA LEU A 100 -3.50 -9.93 -11.22
C LEU A 100 -3.07 -8.70 -10.43
N MET A 101 -1.92 -8.77 -9.75
CA MET A 101 -1.37 -7.63 -9.03
C MET A 101 -0.95 -6.51 -9.99
N GLN A 102 -0.29 -6.85 -11.10
CA GLN A 102 0.16 -5.87 -12.09
C GLN A 102 -1.02 -5.06 -12.65
N VAL A 103 -2.07 -5.73 -13.11
CA VAL A 103 -3.28 -5.08 -13.63
C VAL A 103 -3.94 -4.22 -12.54
N PHE A 104 -4.03 -4.73 -11.31
CA PHE A 104 -4.59 -3.98 -10.19
C PHE A 104 -3.81 -2.70 -9.87
N ILE A 105 -2.48 -2.75 -9.73
CA ILE A 105 -1.68 -1.56 -9.37
C ILE A 105 -1.69 -0.50 -10.47
N GLU A 106 -1.76 -0.90 -11.74
CA GLU A 106 -1.94 0.02 -12.86
C GLU A 106 -3.28 0.73 -12.75
N ARG A 107 -4.37 -0.04 -12.64
CA ARG A 107 -5.74 0.47 -12.57
C ARG A 107 -5.95 1.36 -11.34
N ALA A 108 -5.61 0.88 -10.15
CA ALA A 108 -5.70 1.63 -8.91
C ALA A 108 -4.84 2.91 -8.96
N GLY A 109 -3.59 2.79 -9.39
CA GLY A 109 -2.62 3.89 -9.42
C GLY A 109 -3.06 5.05 -10.32
N VAL A 110 -3.12 4.81 -11.64
CA VAL A 110 -3.42 5.89 -12.58
C VAL A 110 -4.90 6.26 -12.63
N GLY A 111 -5.78 5.31 -12.33
CA GLY A 111 -7.22 5.48 -12.38
C GLY A 111 -7.84 6.14 -11.15
N TYR A 112 -7.20 6.05 -9.97
CA TYR A 112 -7.83 6.47 -8.71
C TYR A 112 -6.87 7.15 -7.73
N LEU A 113 -5.73 6.53 -7.41
CA LEU A 113 -4.88 6.96 -6.30
C LEU A 113 -4.10 8.25 -6.57
N ARG A 114 -3.73 8.52 -7.83
CA ARG A 114 -2.93 9.70 -8.20
C ARG A 114 -3.63 11.05 -7.99
N PHE A 115 -4.96 11.08 -7.86
CA PHE A 115 -5.73 12.34 -7.84
C PHE A 115 -5.66 13.07 -6.50
N THR A 116 -5.67 12.33 -5.39
CA THR A 116 -5.70 12.88 -4.03
C THR A 116 -4.72 12.21 -3.08
N ARG A 117 -3.97 11.20 -3.56
CA ARG A 117 -3.05 10.38 -2.75
C ARG A 117 -3.71 9.91 -1.45
N PRO A 118 -4.86 9.21 -1.51
CA PRO A 118 -5.64 8.86 -0.32
C PRO A 118 -4.88 7.93 0.64
N LEU A 119 -3.88 7.21 0.13
CA LEU A 119 -3.05 6.28 0.91
C LEU A 119 -1.83 6.92 1.58
N ALA A 120 -1.61 8.24 1.40
CA ALA A 120 -0.47 8.89 2.04
C ALA A 120 -0.50 8.67 3.56
N ASP A 121 0.66 8.46 4.16
CA ASP A 121 0.86 8.25 5.59
C ASP A 121 0.31 6.92 6.15
N LYS A 122 -0.36 6.09 5.33
CA LYS A 122 -0.70 4.72 5.71
C LYS A 122 0.55 3.85 5.77
N VAL A 123 0.57 2.89 6.69
CA VAL A 123 1.71 1.99 6.86
C VAL A 123 1.70 0.90 5.79
N GLY A 124 2.80 0.73 5.09
CA GLY A 124 2.93 -0.21 3.96
C GLY A 124 3.91 -1.34 4.23
N GLY A 125 3.51 -2.55 3.85
CA GLY A 125 4.34 -3.75 3.79
C GLY A 125 4.15 -4.50 2.48
N THR A 126 5.09 -5.40 2.17
CA THR A 126 5.03 -6.23 0.97
C THR A 126 5.47 -7.66 1.30
N ILE A 127 4.81 -8.63 0.69
CA ILE A 127 5.13 -10.05 0.79
C ILE A 127 5.30 -10.56 -0.64
N VAL A 128 6.47 -11.12 -0.95
CA VAL A 128 6.70 -11.75 -2.25
C VAL A 128 6.95 -13.23 -2.04
N THR A 129 6.16 -14.06 -2.72
CA THR A 129 6.36 -15.51 -2.72
C THR A 129 6.93 -15.97 -4.05
N GLY A 130 7.90 -16.88 -4.04
CA GLY A 130 8.48 -17.37 -5.28
C GLY A 130 9.21 -18.69 -5.10
N ARG A 131 9.82 -19.20 -6.18
CA ARG A 131 10.70 -20.38 -6.09
C ARG A 131 12.14 -20.01 -5.74
N ARG A 132 12.77 -19.14 -6.56
CA ARG A 132 14.21 -18.83 -6.42
C ARG A 132 14.67 -17.48 -7.00
N TYR A 133 13.99 -16.97 -8.03
CA TYR A 133 14.50 -15.83 -8.82
C TYR A 133 13.48 -14.69 -8.87
N SER A 134 13.99 -13.49 -9.13
CA SER A 134 13.24 -12.24 -9.35
C SER A 134 12.34 -11.76 -8.21
N ASP A 135 12.32 -12.44 -7.08
CA ASP A 135 11.62 -12.04 -5.87
C ASP A 135 12.02 -10.63 -5.40
N SER A 136 13.32 -10.30 -5.39
CA SER A 136 13.80 -8.95 -5.08
C SER A 136 13.34 -7.90 -6.10
N SER A 137 13.24 -8.26 -7.39
CA SER A 137 12.79 -7.32 -8.43
C SER A 137 11.30 -7.02 -8.30
N VAL A 138 10.49 -8.05 -8.07
CA VAL A 138 9.06 -7.93 -7.79
C VAL A 138 8.82 -7.13 -6.50
N HIS A 139 9.58 -7.41 -5.45
CA HIS A 139 9.54 -6.66 -4.21
C HIS A 139 9.80 -5.16 -4.44
N ASN A 140 10.87 -4.83 -5.18
CA ASN A 140 11.22 -3.44 -5.47
C ASN A 140 10.16 -2.72 -6.31
N GLN A 141 9.50 -3.42 -7.23
CA GLN A 141 8.39 -2.86 -7.99
C GLN A 141 7.21 -2.48 -7.07
N ILE A 142 6.87 -3.35 -6.12
CA ILE A 142 5.82 -3.07 -5.12
C ILE A 142 6.24 -1.94 -4.18
N VAL A 143 7.50 -1.91 -3.74
CA VAL A 143 8.05 -0.81 -2.92
C VAL A 143 7.92 0.52 -3.65
N ASN A 144 8.28 0.58 -4.93
CA ASN A 144 8.09 1.79 -5.73
C ASN A 144 6.62 2.21 -5.82
N ASN A 145 5.67 1.26 -5.84
CA ASN A 145 4.25 1.56 -5.78
C ASN A 145 3.82 2.13 -4.41
N LEU A 146 4.35 1.60 -3.30
CA LEU A 146 4.12 2.14 -1.96
C LEU A 146 4.64 3.59 -1.85
N LEU A 147 5.87 3.83 -2.33
CA LEU A 147 6.49 5.15 -2.33
C LEU A 147 5.73 6.15 -3.23
N LEU A 148 5.30 5.71 -4.42
CA LEU A 148 4.45 6.50 -5.32
C LEU A 148 3.18 6.98 -4.63
N ASN A 149 2.65 6.19 -3.70
CA ASN A 149 1.44 6.50 -2.94
C ASN A 149 1.72 7.19 -1.60
N ARG A 150 2.98 7.61 -1.34
CA ARG A 150 3.42 8.33 -0.12
C ARG A 150 3.14 7.56 1.17
N MET A 151 3.18 6.24 1.09
CA MET A 151 3.00 5.37 2.26
C MET A 151 4.26 5.33 3.12
N ILE A 152 4.09 5.02 4.40
CA ILE A 152 5.18 4.78 5.34
C ILE A 152 5.62 3.33 5.19
N LEU A 153 6.71 3.09 4.47
CA LEU A 153 7.30 1.76 4.35
C LEU A 153 8.02 1.39 5.66
N VAL A 154 7.65 0.26 6.26
CA VAL A 154 8.43 -0.30 7.37
C VAL A 154 9.42 -1.34 6.85
N GLY A 155 10.68 -1.20 7.24
CA GLY A 155 11.69 -2.24 6.99
C GLY A 155 11.55 -3.40 7.97
N SER A 156 12.10 -4.57 7.62
CA SER A 156 12.14 -5.79 8.44
C SER A 156 13.58 -6.32 8.66
N GLY A 157 14.59 -5.55 8.26
CA GLY A 157 15.98 -6.03 8.16
C GLY A 157 16.23 -6.64 6.79
N PHE A 158 15.63 -7.79 6.52
CA PHE A 158 15.57 -8.40 5.18
C PHE A 158 14.19 -8.21 4.54
N PRO A 159 14.09 -8.11 3.20
CA PRO A 159 12.79 -8.07 2.51
C PRO A 159 12.03 -9.38 2.75
N VAL A 160 10.69 -9.30 2.80
CA VAL A 160 9.84 -10.47 2.99
C VAL A 160 9.73 -11.25 1.67
N LEU A 161 10.75 -12.06 1.41
CA LEU A 161 10.86 -12.95 0.26
C LEU A 161 10.70 -14.38 0.77
N LEU A 162 9.56 -14.99 0.46
CA LEU A 162 9.22 -16.34 0.91
C LEU A 162 9.44 -17.32 -0.24
N ARG A 163 10.49 -18.13 -0.13
CA ARG A 163 10.83 -19.11 -1.16
C ARG A 163 10.26 -20.48 -0.82
N ASN A 164 9.63 -21.11 -1.80
CA ASN A 164 9.22 -22.50 -1.68
C ASN A 164 9.61 -23.27 -2.95
N THR A 165 10.45 -24.29 -2.77
CA THR A 165 10.93 -25.17 -3.85
C THR A 165 10.20 -26.50 -3.90
N THR A 166 9.31 -26.79 -2.95
CA THR A 166 8.56 -28.03 -2.86
C THR A 166 7.30 -27.98 -3.75
N GLY A 167 6.69 -29.14 -4.00
CA GLY A 167 5.41 -29.22 -4.73
C GLY A 167 4.19 -28.87 -3.87
N THR A 168 4.37 -28.71 -2.56
CA THR A 168 3.30 -28.50 -1.59
C THR A 168 3.33 -27.06 -1.07
N PRO A 169 2.19 -26.34 -1.05
CA PRO A 169 2.12 -25.03 -0.42
C PRO A 169 2.57 -25.05 1.05
N GLY A 170 3.27 -24.02 1.48
CA GLY A 170 3.82 -23.94 2.83
C GLY A 170 4.85 -22.84 3.00
N LEU A 171 5.16 -22.54 4.26
CA LEU A 171 6.18 -21.57 4.67
C LEU A 171 7.38 -22.32 5.24
N HIS A 172 8.30 -22.71 4.36
CA HIS A 172 9.49 -23.50 4.74
C HIS A 172 10.78 -22.66 4.79
N ASP A 173 10.72 -21.40 4.33
CA ASP A 173 11.84 -20.46 4.34
C ASP A 173 11.88 -19.73 5.69
N ALA A 174 12.73 -20.18 6.60
CA ALA A 174 12.81 -19.64 7.95
C ALA A 174 13.21 -18.15 7.97
N GLU A 175 14.11 -17.72 7.08
CA GLU A 175 14.53 -16.31 7.00
C GLU A 175 13.41 -15.44 6.44
N GLY A 176 12.72 -15.90 5.39
CA GLY A 176 11.56 -15.20 4.84
C GLY A 176 10.41 -15.09 5.85
N VAL A 177 10.21 -16.11 6.70
CA VAL A 177 9.19 -16.11 7.77
C VAL A 177 9.57 -15.15 8.90
N ASP A 178 10.83 -15.13 9.35
CA ASP A 178 11.31 -14.15 10.35
C ASP A 178 11.21 -12.71 9.81
N ALA A 179 11.54 -12.48 8.54
CA ALA A 179 11.34 -11.18 7.90
C ALA A 179 9.86 -10.76 7.88
N LEU A 180 8.95 -11.68 7.56
CA LEU A 180 7.50 -11.43 7.60
C LEU A 180 7.05 -11.02 9.01
N GLU A 181 7.49 -11.75 10.03
CA GLU A 181 7.15 -11.47 11.43
C GLU A 181 7.64 -10.09 11.88
N ARG A 182 8.91 -9.77 11.61
CA ARG A 182 9.50 -8.45 11.90
C ARG A 182 8.76 -7.32 11.19
N MET A 183 8.39 -7.53 9.92
CA MET A 183 7.63 -6.54 9.16
C MET A 183 6.28 -6.29 9.84
N VAL A 184 5.53 -7.35 10.15
CA VAL A 184 4.20 -7.25 10.76
C VAL A 184 4.26 -6.55 12.12
N HIS A 185 5.20 -6.90 13.00
CA HIS A 185 5.33 -6.22 14.29
C HIS A 185 5.63 -4.74 14.13
N ARG A 186 6.56 -4.38 13.25
CA ARG A 186 6.90 -2.97 12.98
C ARG A 186 5.77 -2.20 12.33
N MET A 187 4.98 -2.85 11.47
CA MET A 187 3.77 -2.26 10.91
C MET A 187 2.80 -1.89 12.03
N LEU A 188 2.55 -2.82 12.95
CA LEU A 188 1.61 -2.64 14.06
C LEU A 188 2.10 -1.57 15.04
N ASP A 189 3.40 -1.56 15.39
CA ASP A 189 3.98 -0.53 16.26
C ASP A 189 3.79 0.87 15.65
N MET A 190 4.02 1.02 14.34
CA MET A 190 3.84 2.30 13.64
C MET A 190 2.36 2.70 13.57
N VAL A 191 1.45 1.78 13.24
CA VAL A 191 0.01 2.05 13.24
C VAL A 191 -0.46 2.50 14.62
N GLN A 192 -0.03 1.81 15.68
CA GLN A 192 -0.40 2.16 17.05
C GLN A 192 0.12 3.54 17.43
N LEU A 193 1.37 3.87 17.08
CA LEU A 193 1.96 5.19 17.32
C LEU A 193 1.14 6.31 16.66
N LEU A 194 0.81 6.15 15.37
CA LEU A 194 0.03 7.14 14.61
C LEU A 194 -1.37 7.35 15.20
N LYS A 195 -2.07 6.26 15.53
CA LYS A 195 -3.41 6.31 16.14
C LYS A 195 -3.37 6.91 17.54
N GLN A 196 -2.38 6.55 18.35
CA GLN A 196 -2.23 7.06 19.71
C GLN A 196 -2.01 8.58 19.70
N HIS A 197 -1.13 9.09 18.83
CA HIS A 197 -0.93 10.53 18.70
C HIS A 197 -2.22 11.23 18.28
N GLN A 198 -2.90 10.75 17.24
CA GLN A 198 -4.16 11.35 16.79
C GLN A 198 -5.23 11.38 17.90
N ARG A 199 -5.26 10.36 18.78
CA ARG A 199 -6.17 10.33 19.94
C ARG A 199 -5.80 11.34 21.02
N VAL A 200 -4.51 11.57 21.26
CA VAL A 200 -4.03 12.45 22.34
C VAL A 200 -4.05 13.91 21.90
N ASP A 201 -3.54 14.20 20.70
CA ASP A 201 -3.31 15.55 20.22
C ASP A 201 -4.43 16.06 19.27
N GLY A 202 -5.31 15.17 18.79
CA GLY A 202 -6.43 15.49 17.89
C GLY A 202 -6.03 15.73 16.42
N ASP A 203 -4.78 16.12 16.19
CA ASP A 203 -4.20 16.35 14.87
C ASP A 203 -3.44 15.11 14.33
N PRO A 204 -3.32 14.94 13.00
CA PRO A 204 -2.49 13.89 12.43
C PRO A 204 -0.99 14.21 12.65
N VAL A 205 -0.20 13.18 12.98
CA VAL A 205 1.27 13.27 13.10
C VAL A 205 1.91 13.86 11.84
N LEU A 206 1.37 13.47 10.68
CA LEU A 206 1.86 13.83 9.36
C LEU A 206 0.75 14.58 8.61
N PRO A 207 0.61 15.90 8.82
CA PRO A 207 -0.43 16.67 8.15
C PRO A 207 -0.11 16.81 6.66
N ARG A 208 -1.09 16.49 5.82
CA ARG A 208 -0.98 16.63 4.36
C ARG A 208 -1.06 18.10 3.96
N ARG A 209 0.01 18.62 3.36
CA ARG A 209 0.11 20.04 2.95
C ARG A 209 -0.02 20.27 1.44
N ASP A 210 -0.08 19.20 0.67
CA ASP A 210 -0.20 19.21 -0.78
C ASP A 210 -1.12 18.09 -1.26
N ARG A 211 -1.69 18.27 -2.45
CA ARG A 211 -2.69 17.34 -3.00
C ARG A 211 -2.06 16.14 -3.70
N ASN A 212 -1.16 16.42 -4.65
CA ASN A 212 -0.43 15.45 -5.46
C ASN A 212 0.69 16.18 -6.22
N GLU A 213 1.50 15.43 -6.97
CA GLU A 213 2.69 15.94 -7.68
C GLU A 213 2.36 16.82 -8.90
N ARG A 214 1.10 16.87 -9.35
CA ARG A 214 0.64 17.68 -10.50
C ARG A 214 0.16 19.06 -10.09
N VAL A 215 -0.05 19.29 -8.79
CA VAL A 215 -0.43 20.60 -8.26
C VAL A 215 0.83 21.27 -7.71
N PRO A 216 1.21 22.46 -8.21
CA PRO A 216 2.34 23.20 -7.66
C PRO A 216 2.18 23.39 -6.15
N ARG A 217 3.24 23.10 -5.40
CA ARG A 217 3.28 23.41 -3.97
C ARG A 217 3.60 24.91 -3.82
N PRO A 218 2.90 25.65 -2.95
CA PRO A 218 3.31 27.01 -2.60
C PRO A 218 4.74 26.95 -2.08
N ARG A 219 5.67 27.66 -2.72
CA ARG A 219 7.02 27.79 -2.17
C ARG A 219 6.95 28.75 -0.99
N ARG A 220 7.69 28.46 0.07
CA ARG A 220 7.68 29.22 1.34
C ARG A 220 8.04 30.71 1.18
N ASN A 221 8.47 31.15 -0.02
CA ASN A 221 8.85 32.52 -0.35
C ASN A 221 7.87 33.26 -1.27
N ASP A 222 6.74 32.66 -1.69
CA ASP A 222 5.77 33.34 -2.57
C ASP A 222 4.81 34.30 -1.82
N SER A 223 5.10 34.60 -0.54
CA SER A 223 4.34 35.56 0.27
C SER A 223 5.16 36.12 1.45
N ALA A 224 6.21 36.87 1.16
CA ALA A 224 6.70 37.88 2.09
C ALA A 224 6.83 39.21 1.32
N PRO A 225 5.97 40.20 1.54
CA PRO A 225 6.32 41.55 1.12
C PRO A 225 7.59 41.92 1.88
N THR A 226 8.68 42.17 1.14
CA THR A 226 9.88 42.71 1.74
C THR A 226 9.54 44.08 2.33
N ARG A 227 10.06 44.36 3.52
CA ARG A 227 9.89 45.61 4.29
C ARG A 227 10.35 46.90 3.55
N GLY A 228 10.67 46.81 2.25
CA GLY A 228 11.17 47.89 1.39
C GLY A 228 10.15 48.46 0.40
N ASP A 229 8.95 47.89 0.26
CA ASP A 229 7.94 48.40 -0.69
C ASP A 229 7.00 49.46 -0.07
N ILE A 230 7.35 50.00 1.11
CA ILE A 230 6.59 51.05 1.82
C ILE A 230 7.31 52.41 1.80
N GLU A 231 8.46 52.53 1.13
CA GLU A 231 9.16 53.81 0.96
C GLU A 231 9.40 54.09 -0.52
N ASN A 232 8.34 54.44 -1.24
CA ASN A 232 8.36 55.38 -2.37
C ASN A 232 6.92 55.70 -2.78
N VAL A 233 6.23 56.41 -1.88
CA VAL A 233 5.11 57.27 -2.25
C VAL A 233 5.54 58.68 -1.82
N HIS A 234 6.20 59.39 -2.72
CA HIS A 234 6.16 60.84 -2.91
C HIS A 234 6.79 61.20 -4.27
#